data_AF-A0A6J4PIZ0-F1
#
_entry.id   AF-A0A6J4PIZ0-F1
#
_cell.length_a   1.000
_cell.length_b   1.000
_cell.length_c   1.000
_cell.angle_alpha   90.00
_cell.angle_beta   90.00
_cell.angle_gamma   90.00
#
_symmetry.space_group_name_H-M   'P 1'
#
loop_
_entity.id
_entity.type
_entity.pdbx_description
1 polymer ?
#
loop_
_entity_poly.entity_id
_entity_poly.type
_entity_poly.pdbx_seq_one_letter_code
_entity_poly.pdbx_strand_id
1 'polypeptide(L)' 'MVCCIAGRTWPKVGYDAPKRRVVLSPADGFRPGTTYVATVEGGSGGAGDIAGNPLPAEKTWSFTVRR' A
#
# COMPACT_ATOMS: atom_id res chain seq x y z
N MET A 1 7.64 -0.95 3.70
CA MET A 1 8.69 -0.77 2.69
C MET A 1 8.28 -1.62 1.50
N VAL A 2 7.28 -1.13 0.76
CA VAL A 2 6.84 -1.79 -0.48
C VAL A 2 7.88 -1.48 -1.55
N CYS A 3 8.83 -2.40 -1.71
CA CYS A 3 9.91 -2.31 -2.69
C CYS A 3 9.34 -2.34 -4.11
N CYS A 4 9.80 -1.41 -4.96
CA CYS A 4 9.40 -1.32 -6.35
C CYS A 4 10.26 -2.24 -7.23
N ILE A 5 9.58 -3.02 -8.06
CA ILE A 5 10.10 -3.48 -9.36
C ILE A 5 10.82 -2.31 -10.07
N ALA A 6 12.11 -2.52 -10.35
CA ALA A 6 13.10 -1.58 -10.87
C ALA A 6 12.54 -0.33 -11.59
N GLY A 7 12.75 0.86 -11.01
CA GLY A 7 12.72 2.14 -11.73
C GLY A 7 11.40 2.93 -11.74
N ARG A 8 10.38 2.57 -10.95
CA ARG A 8 9.09 3.27 -10.96
C ARG A 8 8.95 4.25 -9.78
N THR A 9 8.44 5.44 -10.05
CA THR A 9 8.13 6.48 -9.07
C THR A 9 7.15 5.95 -8.02
N TRP A 10 7.37 6.35 -6.76
CA TRP A 10 6.54 5.95 -5.62
C TRP A 10 5.04 6.22 -5.87
N PRO A 11 4.12 5.29 -5.52
CA PRO A 11 2.69 5.57 -5.60
C PRO A 11 2.33 6.66 -4.59
N LYS A 12 1.63 7.71 -5.02
CA LYS A 12 1.14 8.75 -4.11
C LYS A 12 0.22 8.09 -3.07
N VAL A 13 0.57 8.23 -1.81
CA VAL A 13 -0.26 7.78 -0.69
C VAL A 13 -1.11 8.94 -0.22
N GLY A 14 -2.43 8.77 -0.28
CA GLY A 14 -3.40 9.63 0.39
C GLY A 14 -3.99 8.90 1.59
N TYR A 15 -4.22 9.62 2.68
CA TYR A 15 -4.96 9.10 3.83
C TYR A 15 -6.29 9.85 3.96
N ASP A 16 -7.39 9.12 3.81
CA ASP A 16 -8.75 9.58 4.07
C ASP A 16 -9.08 9.26 5.53
N ALA A 17 -8.85 10.23 6.42
CA ALA A 17 -9.08 10.12 7.85
C ALA A 17 -10.54 9.76 8.23
N PRO A 18 -11.60 10.40 7.67
CA PRO A 18 -12.96 10.06 8.05
C PRO A 18 -13.36 8.64 7.65
N LYS A 19 -12.80 8.08 6.58
CA LYS A 19 -13.03 6.67 6.16
C LYS A 19 -11.95 5.70 6.62
N ARG A 20 -10.95 6.18 7.36
CA ARG A 20 -9.73 5.44 7.76
C ARG A 20 -9.14 4.65 6.59
N ARG A 21 -9.10 5.25 5.41
CA ARG A 21 -8.70 4.59 4.17
C ARG A 21 -7.39 5.16 3.65
N VAL A 22 -6.40 4.30 3.49
CA VAL A 22 -5.18 4.62 2.74
C VAL A 22 -5.44 4.35 1.27
N VAL A 23 -5.22 5.34 0.42
CA VAL A 23 -5.34 5.25 -1.04
C VAL A 23 -3.95 5.31 -1.64
N LEU A 24 -3.58 4.24 -2.34
CA LEU A 24 -2.35 4.16 -3.13
C LEU A 24 -2.70 4.50 -4.58
N SER A 25 -2.20 5.63 -5.07
CA SER A 25 -2.41 6.10 -6.45
C SER A 25 -1.06 6.13 -7.19
N PRO A 26 -0.78 5.15 -8.06
CA PRO A 26 0.39 5.19 -8.93
C PRO A 26 0.34 6.43 -9.84
N ALA A 27 1.46 7.14 -10.00
CA ALA A 27 1.52 8.34 -10.84
C ALA A 27 1.22 8.04 -12.32
N ASP A 28 1.70 6.90 -12.82
CA ASP A 28 1.51 6.44 -14.21
C ASP A 28 0.18 5.69 -14.44
N GLY A 29 -0.70 5.65 -13.44
CA GLY A 29 -1.90 4.82 -13.47
C GLY A 29 -1.60 3.32 -13.42
N PHE A 30 -2.68 2.54 -13.31
CA PHE A 30 -2.61 1.09 -13.27
C PHE A 30 -2.55 0.52 -14.68
N ARG A 31 -1.56 -0.33 -14.97
CA ARG A 31 -1.44 -0.98 -16.28
C ARG A 31 -2.34 -2.21 -16.34
N PRO A 32 -3.23 -2.33 -17.34
CA PRO A 32 -4.08 -3.50 -17.51
C PRO A 32 -3.25 -4.78 -17.67
N GLY A 33 -3.67 -5.85 -17.02
CA GLY A 33 -2.96 -7.14 -16.99
C GLY A 33 -1.73 -7.18 -16.08
N THR A 34 -1.47 -6.15 -15.27
CA THR A 34 -0.37 -6.15 -14.30
C THR A 34 -0.88 -6.58 -12.93
N THR A 35 -0.14 -7.47 -12.27
CA THR A 35 -0.37 -7.86 -10.88
C THR A 35 0.36 -6.88 -9.97
N TYR A 36 -0.39 -6.26 -9.07
CA TYR A 36 0.13 -5.38 -8.04
C TYR A 36 0.06 -6.08 -6.69
N VAL A 37 1.14 -5.99 -5.93
CA VAL A 37 1.23 -6.51 -4.56
C VAL A 37 1.34 -5.32 -3.62
N ALA A 38 0.42 -5.21 -2.68
CA ALA A 38 0.44 -4.21 -1.64
C ALA A 38 0.73 -4.91 -0.31
N THR A 39 1.82 -4.48 0.35
CA THR A 39 2.22 -4.98 1.66
C THR A 39 2.12 -3.85 2.67
N VAL A 40 1.23 -4.02 3.64
CA VAL A 40 1.18 -3.19 4.83
C VAL A 40 2.07 -3.87 5.86
N GLU A 41 3.23 -3.28 6.12
CA GLU A 41 4.10 -3.78 7.18
C GLU A 41 3.41 -3.64 8.53
N GLY A 42 3.50 -4.70 9.34
CA GLY A 42 3.14 -4.65 10.75
C GLY A 42 4.38 -4.51 11.63
N GLY A 43 4.17 -4.55 12.95
CA GLY A 43 5.24 -4.48 13.95
C GLY A 43 5.70 -3.07 14.28
N SER A 44 6.79 -2.96 15.04
CA SER A 44 7.28 -1.71 15.66
C SER A 44 7.72 -0.62 14.67
N GLY A 45 7.89 -0.96 13.38
CA GLY A 45 8.20 -0.01 12.31
C GLY A 45 7.14 0.04 11.21
N GLY A 46 6.01 -0.66 11.40
CA GLY A 46 4.94 -0.79 10.42
C GLY A 46 3.75 0.15 10.68
N ALA A 47 2.61 -0.16 10.07
CA ALA A 47 1.36 0.53 10.31
C ALA A 47 0.90 0.32 11.77
N GLY A 48 0.47 1.41 12.40
CA GLY A 48 -0.11 1.39 13.74
C GLY A 48 -1.18 2.46 13.89
N ASP A 49 -2.02 2.33 14.90
CA ASP A 49 -3.00 3.35 15.26
C ASP A 49 -2.32 4.54 15.96
N ILE A 50 -3.02 5.68 16.00
CA ILE A 50 -2.55 6.91 16.66
C ILE A 50 -2.27 6.72 18.17
N ALA A 51 -2.87 5.70 18.78
CA ALA A 51 -2.63 5.31 20.17
C ALA A 51 -1.33 4.51 20.36
N GLY A 52 -0.56 4.26 19.29
CA GLY A 52 0.68 3.49 19.34
C GLY A 52 0.48 1.98 19.34
N ASN A 53 -0.71 1.48 18.97
CA ASN A 53 -0.95 0.05 18.79
C ASN A 53 -0.45 -0.37 17.40
N PRO A 54 0.65 -1.13 17.28
CA PRO A 54 1.13 -1.59 15.99
C PRO A 54 0.21 -2.68 15.44
N LEU A 55 0.13 -2.79 14.13
CA LEU A 55 -0.51 -3.94 13.47
C LEU A 55 0.30 -5.21 13.85
N PRO A 56 -0.32 -6.25 14.43
CA PRO A 56 0.43 -7.37 15.00
C PRO A 56 1.17 -8.22 13.96
N ALA A 57 0.72 -8.21 12.71
CA ALA A 57 1.35 -8.89 11.59
C ALA A 57 1.24 -8.04 10.33
N GLU A 58 2.19 -8.20 9.41
CA GLU A 58 2.10 -7.60 8.08
C GLU A 58 0.90 -8.18 7.31
N LYS A 59 0.29 -7.34 6.49
CA LYS A 59 -0.84 -7.72 5.65
C LYS A 59 -0.50 -7.46 4.20
N THR A 60 -0.37 -8.54 3.45
CA THR A 60 -0.09 -8.50 2.02
C THR A 60 -1.31 -8.95 1.25
N TRP A 61 -1.65 -8.21 0.20
CA TRP A 61 -2.65 -8.63 -0.77
C TRP A 61 -2.18 -8.34 -2.20
N SER A 62 -2.66 -9.15 -3.13
CA SER A 62 -2.40 -8.98 -4.56
C SER A 62 -3.70 -8.73 -5.30
N PHE A 63 -3.64 -7.85 -6.29
CA PHE A 63 -4.74 -7.63 -7.22
C PHE A 63 -4.21 -7.47 -8.63
N THR A 64 -4.93 -8.05 -9.59
CA THR A 64 -4.64 -7.91 -11.01
C THR A 64 -5.62 -6.91 -11.61
N VAL A 65 -5.07 -5.92 -12.29
CA VAL A 65 -5.88 -4.93 -13.02
C VAL A 65 -6.40 -5.63 -14.26
N ARG A 66 -7.72 -5.67 -14.43
CA ARG A 66 -8.34 -6.27 -15.61
C ARG A 66 -7.94 -5.50 -16.87
N ARG A 67 -7.88 -6.22 -18.00
CA ARG A 67 -7.70 -5.62 -19.32
C ARG A 67 -9.00 -5.01 -19.81
#